data_AF-A0A127B8B7-F1
#
_entry.id   AF-A0A127B8B7-F1
#
_cell.length_a   1.000
_cell.length_b   1.000
_cell.length_c   1.000
_cell.angle_alpha   90.00
_cell.angle_beta   90.00
_cell.angle_gamma   90.00
#
_symmetry.space_group_name_H-M   'P 1'
#
loop_
_entity.id
_entity.type
_entity.pdbx_description
1 polymer ?
#
loop_
_entity_poly.entity_id
_entity_poly.type
_entity_poly.pdbx_seq_one_letter_code
_entity_poly.pdbx_strand_id
1 'polypeptide(L)'
;MRYSRRPGPGRPRKYGEDLKKLQAHVPESTYDALYEMKETLGVSLPELLTWLVRLAKGNIEKLKILAQYTHLREYISKLEKKYSELEAKFLKLQDDYERVLKERDALREEVKALKAELAELKRQLKMSARERQAEDLRLEIYEILDKYGRDGSIKMLDLLKRLGYSGDYLRHAKEFLERWFVDQGRILVSEELGLVVEKDLRFRELGWIVRVAKRDEEKFRSSGITEGVVA
;
A
#
# COMPACT_ATOMS: atom_id res chain seq x y z
N MET A 1 21.91 62.74 -66.49
CA MET A 1 22.17 63.73 -65.41
C MET A 1 20.97 64.63 -65.22
N ARG A 2 20.26 64.55 -64.09
CA ARG A 2 19.31 65.57 -63.63
C ARG A 2 19.63 65.87 -62.17
N TYR A 3 20.04 67.11 -61.89
CA TYR A 3 20.43 67.55 -60.55
C TYR A 3 19.22 67.72 -59.63
N SER A 4 19.38 67.24 -58.40
CA SER A 4 18.50 67.38 -57.25
C SER A 4 18.30 68.84 -56.81
N ARG A 5 17.08 69.23 -56.44
CA ARG A 5 16.83 70.35 -55.52
C ARG A 5 16.43 69.79 -54.15
N ARG A 6 17.25 70.02 -53.12
CA ARG A 6 16.88 69.78 -51.71
C ARG A 6 16.09 71.00 -51.21
N PRO A 7 14.97 70.84 -50.49
CA PRO A 7 14.30 71.94 -49.79
C PRO A 7 15.16 72.41 -48.62
N GLY A 8 15.35 73.73 -48.48
CA GLY A 8 16.08 74.33 -47.36
C GLY A 8 15.34 74.19 -46.02
N PRO A 9 16.04 74.37 -44.89
CA PRO A 9 15.46 74.20 -43.56
C PRO A 9 14.38 75.25 -43.28
N GLY A 10 13.19 74.78 -42.90
CA GLY A 10 12.04 75.60 -42.56
C GLY A 10 12.25 76.45 -41.30
N ARG A 11 11.60 77.61 -41.29
CA ARG A 11 11.60 78.61 -40.21
C ARG A 11 11.16 77.98 -38.86
N PRO A 12 11.81 78.30 -37.72
CA PRO A 12 11.40 77.78 -36.41
C PRO A 12 9.97 78.21 -36.05
N ARG A 13 9.13 77.24 -35.65
CA ARG A 13 7.77 77.51 -35.17
C ARG A 13 7.84 78.35 -33.88
N LYS A 14 7.04 79.42 -33.81
CA LYS A 14 6.90 80.26 -32.61
C LYS A 14 6.34 79.41 -31.48
N TYR A 15 7.08 79.29 -30.38
CA TYR A 15 6.72 78.58 -29.14
C TYR A 15 5.44 79.06 -28.42
N GLY A 16 4.68 80.00 -29.00
CA GLY A 16 3.49 80.60 -28.39
C GLY A 16 2.15 79.94 -28.72
N GLU A 17 2.07 79.11 -29.77
CA GLU A 17 0.79 78.50 -30.19
C GLU A 17 0.40 77.30 -29.32
N ASP A 18 1.37 76.57 -28.78
CA ASP A 18 1.09 75.36 -27.98
C ASP A 18 0.66 75.68 -26.55
N LEU A 19 1.02 76.85 -26.01
CA LEU A 19 0.56 77.30 -24.69
C LEU A 19 -0.92 77.73 -24.68
N LYS A 20 -1.46 78.16 -25.82
CA LYS A 20 -2.89 78.53 -25.95
C LYS A 20 -3.83 77.32 -25.93
N LYS A 21 -3.33 76.12 -26.21
CA LYS A 21 -4.13 74.88 -26.26
C LYS A 21 -4.50 74.33 -24.88
N LEU A 22 -3.94 74.89 -23.80
CA LEU A 22 -4.23 74.48 -22.41
C LEU A 22 -5.18 75.42 -21.66
N GLN A 23 -5.72 76.47 -22.30
CA GLN A 23 -6.78 77.27 -21.70
C GLN A 23 -8.13 76.56 -21.84
N ALA A 24 -8.40 75.61 -20.94
CA ALA A 24 -9.74 75.13 -20.72
C ALA A 24 -10.62 76.32 -20.27
N HIS A 25 -11.85 76.41 -20.79
CA HIS A 25 -12.81 77.43 -20.34
C HIS A 25 -13.17 77.16 -18.88
N VAL A 26 -12.66 78.01 -17.99
CA VAL A 26 -13.02 77.99 -16.56
C VAL A 26 -14.21 78.94 -16.40
N PRO A 27 -15.37 78.47 -15.91
CA PRO A 27 -16.55 79.31 -15.70
C PRO A 27 -16.23 80.51 -14.79
N GLU A 28 -16.83 81.67 -15.07
CA GLU A 28 -16.64 82.90 -14.26
C GLU A 28 -16.98 82.66 -12.77
N SER A 29 -18.00 81.85 -12.50
CA SER A 29 -18.37 81.42 -11.14
C SER A 29 -17.26 80.69 -10.37
N THR A 30 -16.31 80.08 -11.08
CA THR A 30 -15.15 79.41 -10.46
C THR A 30 -14.09 80.43 -10.07
N TYR A 31 -13.93 81.50 -10.83
CA TYR A 31 -13.05 82.61 -10.46
C TYR A 31 -13.61 83.34 -9.24
N ASP A 32 -14.90 83.64 -9.22
CA ASP A 32 -15.55 84.32 -8.10
C ASP A 32 -15.36 83.52 -6.80
N ALA A 33 -15.64 82.21 -6.84
CA ALA A 33 -15.42 81.33 -5.69
C ALA A 33 -13.95 81.26 -5.24
N LEU A 34 -12.98 81.31 -6.17
CA LEU A 34 -11.57 81.33 -5.83
C LEU A 34 -11.15 82.66 -5.17
N TYR A 35 -11.72 83.78 -5.59
CA TYR A 35 -11.46 85.09 -4.99
C TYR A 35 -12.13 85.22 -3.62
N GLU A 36 -13.37 84.73 -3.44
CA GLU A 36 -14.02 84.63 -2.13
C GLU A 36 -13.21 83.74 -1.17
N MET A 37 -12.71 82.59 -1.64
CA MET A 37 -11.83 81.73 -0.84
C MET A 37 -10.50 82.42 -0.49
N LYS A 38 -9.91 83.14 -1.44
CA LYS A 38 -8.69 83.91 -1.20
C LYS A 38 -8.91 84.97 -0.11
N GLU A 39 -10.02 85.71 -0.18
CA GLU A 39 -10.35 86.77 0.78
C GLU A 39 -10.67 86.21 2.17
N THR A 40 -11.45 85.14 2.25
CA THR A 40 -11.81 84.49 3.53
C THR A 40 -10.61 83.86 4.24
N LEU A 41 -9.65 83.34 3.49
CA LEU A 41 -8.45 82.69 4.03
C LEU A 41 -7.27 83.66 4.21
N GLY A 42 -7.35 84.89 3.67
CA GLY A 42 -6.30 85.91 3.78
C GLY A 42 -4.97 85.54 3.09
N VAL A 43 -5.00 84.62 2.11
CA VAL A 43 -3.80 84.12 1.41
C VAL A 43 -3.68 84.70 0.01
N SER A 44 -2.48 84.66 -0.57
CA SER A 44 -2.30 85.06 -1.98
C SER A 44 -2.90 84.02 -2.93
N LEU A 45 -3.35 84.44 -4.13
CA LEU A 45 -3.91 83.53 -5.13
C LEU A 45 -2.95 82.37 -5.51
N PRO A 46 -1.62 82.60 -5.67
CA PRO A 46 -0.67 81.52 -5.91
C PRO A 46 -0.59 80.49 -4.77
N GLU A 47 -0.71 80.92 -3.52
CA GLU A 47 -0.71 80.03 -2.35
C GLU A 47 -1.99 79.20 -2.27
N LEU A 48 -3.15 79.81 -2.51
CA LEU A 48 -4.44 79.11 -2.59
C LEU A 48 -4.42 78.02 -3.67
N LEU A 49 -3.94 78.35 -4.87
CA LEU A 49 -3.80 77.39 -5.97
C LEU A 49 -2.83 76.26 -5.62
N THR A 50 -1.72 76.57 -4.96
CA THR A 50 -0.75 75.55 -4.50
C THR A 50 -1.38 74.61 -3.49
N TRP A 51 -2.21 75.13 -2.57
CA TRP A 51 -2.94 74.33 -1.60
C TRP A 51 -3.98 73.42 -2.26
N LEU A 52 -4.80 73.96 -3.17
CA LEU A 52 -5.79 73.19 -3.92
C LEU A 52 -5.15 72.07 -4.74
N VAL A 53 -4.03 72.35 -5.41
CA VAL A 53 -3.26 71.33 -6.14
C VAL A 53 -2.72 70.25 -5.18
N ARG A 54 -2.23 70.64 -3.99
CA ARG A 54 -1.76 69.69 -2.98
C ARG A 54 -2.89 68.80 -2.45
N LEU A 55 -4.06 69.37 -2.17
CA LEU A 55 -5.26 68.62 -1.76
C LEU A 55 -5.74 67.66 -2.86
N ALA A 56 -5.80 68.14 -4.10
CA ALA A 56 -6.18 67.32 -5.25
C ALA A 56 -5.20 66.14 -5.45
N LYS A 57 -3.89 66.38 -5.37
CA LYS A 57 -2.87 65.33 -5.42
C LYS A 57 -3.03 64.31 -4.29
N GLY A 58 -3.22 64.77 -3.05
CA GLY A 58 -3.44 63.87 -1.91
C GLY A 58 -4.70 63.00 -2.05
N ASN A 59 -5.78 63.56 -2.60
CA ASN A 59 -7.00 62.80 -2.88
C ASN A 59 -6.80 61.77 -4.00
N ILE A 60 -6.06 62.11 -5.06
CA ILE A 60 -5.71 61.16 -6.13
C ILE A 60 -4.86 60.01 -5.60
N GLU A 61 -3.86 60.29 -4.78
CA GLU A 61 -3.03 59.26 -4.14
C GLU A 61 -3.85 58.35 -3.22
N LYS A 62 -4.76 58.92 -2.42
CA LYS A 62 -5.69 58.15 -1.59
C LYS A 62 -6.57 57.22 -2.42
N LEU A 63 -7.14 57.71 -3.52
CA LEU A 63 -7.96 56.90 -4.42
C LEU A 63 -7.16 55.78 -5.07
N LYS A 64 -5.90 56.05 -5.46
CA LYS A 64 -5.00 55.03 -6.02
C LYS A 64 -4.70 53.93 -4.99
N ILE A 65 -4.40 54.31 -3.75
CA ILE A 65 -4.18 53.35 -2.66
C ILE A 65 -5.44 52.53 -2.38
N LEU A 66 -6.62 53.16 -2.35
CA LEU A 66 -7.89 52.45 -2.17
C LEU A 66 -8.14 51.44 -3.29
N ALA A 67 -7.90 51.81 -4.55
CA ALA A 67 -8.05 50.90 -5.68
C ALA A 67 -7.05 49.72 -5.62
N GLN A 68 -5.81 49.97 -5.21
CA GLN A 68 -4.83 48.91 -4.99
C GLN A 68 -5.25 47.98 -3.84
N TYR A 69 -5.74 48.55 -2.74
CA TYR A 69 -6.24 47.80 -1.59
C TYR A 69 -7.42 46.91 -1.96
N THR A 70 -8.41 47.42 -2.72
CA THR A 70 -9.54 46.61 -3.17
C THR A 70 -9.10 45.47 -4.08
N HIS A 71 -8.19 45.75 -5.02
CA HIS A 71 -7.66 44.71 -5.91
C HIS A 71 -6.90 43.62 -5.14
N LEU A 72 -6.05 44.01 -4.18
CA LEU A 72 -5.32 43.05 -3.34
C LEU A 72 -6.29 42.22 -2.48
N ARG A 73 -7.33 42.85 -1.93
CA ARG A 73 -8.36 42.16 -1.15
C ARG A 73 -9.11 41.12 -1.98
N GLU A 74 -9.49 41.45 -3.21
CA GLU A 74 -10.11 40.50 -4.13
C GLU A 74 -9.16 39.37 -4.53
N TYR A 75 -7.88 39.68 -4.73
CA TYR A 75 -6.86 38.69 -5.04
C TYR A 75 -6.65 37.70 -3.88
N ILE A 76 -6.56 38.21 -2.64
CA ILE A 76 -6.50 37.38 -1.42
C ILE A 76 -7.72 36.47 -1.33
N SER A 77 -8.93 37.00 -1.52
CA SER A 77 -10.16 36.19 -1.47
C SER A 77 -10.18 35.09 -2.54
N LYS A 78 -9.65 35.35 -3.74
CA LYS A 78 -9.48 34.32 -4.79
C LYS A 78 -8.47 33.26 -4.38
N LEU A 79 -7.36 33.64 -3.73
CA LEU A 79 -6.36 32.69 -3.24
C LEU A 79 -6.89 31.82 -2.10
N GLU A 80 -7.63 32.39 -1.16
CA GLU A 80 -8.26 31.64 -0.06
C GLU A 80 -9.21 30.57 -0.57
N LYS A 81 -10.05 30.92 -1.57
CA LYS A 81 -10.92 29.93 -2.23
C LYS A 81 -10.13 28.80 -2.87
N LYS A 82 -9.09 29.14 -3.65
CA LYS A 82 -8.22 28.12 -4.27
C LYS A 82 -7.52 27.25 -3.24
N TYR A 83 -7.08 27.83 -2.14
CA TYR A 83 -6.45 27.10 -1.04
C TYR A 83 -7.45 26.11 -0.42
N SER A 84 -8.66 26.56 -0.09
CA SER A 84 -9.70 25.66 0.46
C SER A 84 -10.10 24.52 -0.49
N GLU A 85 -10.16 24.79 -1.81
CA GLU A 85 -10.44 23.77 -2.81
C GLU A 85 -9.30 22.75 -2.91
N LEU A 86 -8.05 23.22 -2.81
CA LEU A 86 -6.87 22.36 -2.87
C LEU A 86 -6.74 21.50 -1.60
N GLU A 87 -7.02 22.08 -0.43
CA GLU A 87 -7.05 21.37 0.85
C GLU A 87 -8.13 20.27 0.84
N ALA A 88 -9.33 20.56 0.34
CA ALA A 88 -10.39 19.56 0.19
C ALA A 88 -10.00 18.42 -0.78
N LYS A 89 -9.28 18.73 -1.87
CA LYS A 89 -8.76 17.70 -2.79
C LYS A 89 -7.66 16.86 -2.14
N PHE A 90 -6.79 17.49 -1.36
CA PHE A 90 -5.71 16.80 -0.65
C PHE A 90 -6.27 15.80 0.37
N LEU A 91 -7.25 16.21 1.17
CA LEU A 91 -7.93 15.33 2.13
C LEU A 91 -8.59 14.14 1.44
N LYS A 92 -9.32 14.37 0.34
CA LYS A 92 -9.91 13.27 -0.45
C LYS A 92 -8.85 12.30 -0.98
N LEU A 93 -7.74 12.83 -1.49
CA LEU A 93 -6.66 12.00 -2.00
C LEU A 93 -6.00 11.17 -0.89
N GLN A 94 -5.89 11.74 0.31
CA GLN A 94 -5.40 11.02 1.48
C GLN A 94 -6.35 9.87 1.87
N ASP A 95 -7.66 10.13 1.91
CA ASP A 95 -8.67 9.10 2.20
C ASP A 95 -8.65 7.96 1.15
N ASP A 96 -8.54 8.33 -0.13
CA ASP A 96 -8.45 7.37 -1.24
C ASP A 96 -7.15 6.53 -1.15
N TYR A 97 -6.03 7.17 -0.79
CA TYR A 97 -4.76 6.48 -0.59
C TYR A 97 -4.83 5.45 0.55
N GLU A 98 -5.42 5.83 1.68
CA GLU A 98 -5.62 4.90 2.81
C GLU A 98 -6.54 3.72 2.45
N ARG A 99 -7.57 3.96 1.62
CA ARG A 99 -8.44 2.89 1.12
C ARG A 99 -7.67 1.90 0.24
N VAL A 100 -6.90 2.41 -0.71
CA VAL A 100 -6.08 1.57 -1.61
C VAL A 100 -5.05 0.77 -0.83
N LEU A 101 -4.46 1.33 0.24
CA LEU A 101 -3.54 0.59 1.11
C LEU A 101 -4.22 -0.61 1.77
N LYS A 102 -5.43 -0.41 2.31
CA LYS A 102 -6.23 -1.49 2.94
C LYS A 102 -6.60 -2.58 1.93
N GLU A 103 -7.06 -2.19 0.73
CA GLU A 103 -7.38 -3.14 -0.34
C GLU A 103 -6.16 -3.96 -0.77
N ARG A 104 -5.01 -3.29 -0.93
CA ARG A 104 -3.74 -3.96 -1.25
C ARG A 104 -3.32 -4.96 -0.17
N ASP A 105 -3.49 -4.62 1.12
CA ASP A 105 -3.16 -5.56 2.21
C ASP A 105 -4.10 -6.76 2.25
N ALA A 106 -5.41 -6.55 2.06
CA ALA A 106 -6.38 -7.63 1.95
C ALA A 106 -6.02 -8.59 0.81
N LEU A 107 -5.76 -8.06 -0.39
CA LEU A 107 -5.35 -8.86 -1.54
C LEU A 107 -4.03 -9.61 -1.31
N ARG A 108 -3.08 -9.02 -0.56
CA ARG A 108 -1.82 -9.71 -0.21
C ARG A 108 -2.05 -10.92 0.67
N GLU A 109 -2.95 -10.82 1.65
CA GLU A 109 -3.30 -11.95 2.51
C GLU A 109 -4.09 -13.01 1.74
N GLU A 110 -5.03 -12.63 0.87
CA GLU A 110 -5.73 -13.56 -0.02
C GLU A 110 -4.76 -14.34 -0.93
N VAL A 111 -3.78 -13.65 -1.53
CA VAL A 111 -2.76 -14.30 -2.36
C VAL A 111 -1.90 -15.26 -1.55
N LYS A 112 -1.57 -14.95 -0.29
CA LYS A 112 -0.85 -15.88 0.59
C LYS A 112 -1.67 -17.13 0.88
N ALA A 113 -2.96 -16.96 1.23
CA ALA A 113 -3.86 -18.07 1.50
C ALA A 113 -4.00 -18.99 0.27
N LEU A 114 -4.28 -18.42 -0.91
CA LEU A 114 -4.40 -19.18 -2.15
C LEU A 114 -3.10 -19.92 -2.52
N LYS A 115 -1.93 -19.32 -2.27
CA LYS A 115 -0.63 -20.00 -2.47
C LYS A 115 -0.45 -21.18 -1.53
N ALA A 116 -0.88 -21.06 -0.28
CA ALA A 116 -0.84 -22.16 0.68
C ALA A 116 -1.78 -23.30 0.27
N GLU A 117 -3.02 -22.98 -0.11
CA GLU A 117 -3.99 -23.97 -0.62
C GLU A 117 -3.48 -24.67 -1.87
N LEU A 118 -2.90 -23.92 -2.81
CA LEU A 118 -2.32 -24.50 -4.02
C LEU A 118 -1.13 -25.42 -3.71
N ALA A 119 -0.31 -25.07 -2.72
CA ALA A 119 0.79 -25.93 -2.27
C ALA A 119 0.25 -27.23 -1.64
N GLU A 120 -0.81 -27.14 -0.83
CA GLU A 120 -1.45 -28.28 -0.20
C GLU A 120 -2.10 -29.21 -1.24
N LEU A 121 -2.86 -28.65 -2.19
CA LEU A 121 -3.44 -29.42 -3.29
C LEU A 121 -2.36 -30.08 -4.16
N LYS A 122 -1.24 -29.39 -4.41
CA LYS A 122 -0.09 -29.99 -5.12
C LYS A 122 0.53 -31.13 -4.33
N ARG A 123 0.62 -31.02 -2.99
CA ARG A 123 1.07 -32.11 -2.13
C ARG A 123 0.12 -33.30 -2.26
N GLN A 124 -1.19 -33.08 -2.11
CA GLN A 124 -2.20 -34.12 -2.25
C GLN A 124 -2.18 -34.79 -3.64
N LEU A 125 -1.99 -34.01 -4.71
CA LEU A 125 -1.91 -34.52 -6.07
C LEU A 125 -0.64 -35.36 -6.31
N LYS A 126 0.49 -34.97 -5.71
CA LYS A 126 1.74 -35.73 -5.79
C LYS A 126 1.71 -37.03 -4.99
N MET A 127 0.92 -37.09 -3.93
CA MET A 127 0.73 -38.31 -3.14
C MET A 127 0.01 -39.36 -3.98
N SER A 128 0.64 -40.52 -4.16
CA SER A 128 0.02 -41.68 -4.80
C SER A 128 -1.16 -42.19 -3.96
N ALA A 129 -2.11 -42.91 -4.57
CA ALA A 129 -3.25 -43.49 -3.86
C ALA A 129 -2.82 -44.39 -2.67
N ARG A 130 -1.65 -45.03 -2.79
CA ARG A 130 -1.05 -45.83 -1.72
C ARG A 130 -0.51 -44.96 -0.58
N GLU A 131 0.15 -43.86 -0.88
CA GLU A 131 0.70 -42.94 0.14
C GLU A 131 -0.42 -42.24 0.93
N ARG A 132 -1.54 -41.90 0.29
CA ARG A 132 -2.72 -41.37 1.00
C ARG A 132 -3.31 -42.40 1.96
N GLN A 133 -3.49 -43.64 1.50
CA GLN A 133 -3.94 -44.75 2.35
C GLN A 133 -2.99 -44.98 3.53
N ALA A 134 -1.68 -44.87 3.30
CA ALA A 134 -0.68 -45.00 4.36
C ALA A 134 -0.78 -43.86 5.40
N GLU A 135 -0.96 -42.62 4.95
CA GLU A 135 -1.07 -41.45 5.84
C GLU A 135 -2.37 -41.47 6.65
N ASP A 136 -3.50 -41.81 6.02
CA ASP A 136 -4.80 -41.98 6.70
C ASP A 136 -4.72 -43.08 7.77
N LEU A 137 -4.21 -44.27 7.41
CA LEU A 137 -4.03 -45.38 8.36
C LEU A 137 -3.06 -45.03 9.47
N ARG A 138 -2.00 -44.28 9.16
CA ARG A 138 -1.03 -43.82 10.15
C ARG A 138 -1.70 -42.88 11.17
N LEU A 139 -2.50 -41.92 10.72
CA LEU A 139 -3.21 -41.00 11.63
C LEU A 139 -4.17 -41.77 12.55
N GLU A 140 -4.95 -42.70 12.00
CA GLU A 140 -5.85 -43.55 12.80
C GLU A 140 -5.09 -44.38 13.84
N ILE A 141 -3.97 -45.01 13.44
CA ILE A 141 -3.17 -45.81 14.37
C ILE A 141 -2.55 -44.93 15.46
N TYR A 142 -2.08 -43.73 15.12
CA TYR A 142 -1.49 -42.81 16.10
C TYR A 142 -2.54 -42.33 17.10
N GLU A 143 -3.75 -42.00 16.65
CA GLU A 143 -4.86 -41.70 17.56
C GLU A 143 -5.22 -42.88 18.47
N ILE A 144 -5.22 -44.11 17.94
CA ILE A 144 -5.49 -45.32 18.73
C ILE A 144 -4.40 -45.54 19.78
N LEU A 145 -3.13 -45.36 19.40
CA LEU A 145 -1.99 -45.50 20.30
C LEU A 145 -2.00 -44.44 21.40
N ASP A 146 -2.36 -43.19 21.08
CA ASP A 146 -2.48 -42.10 22.05
C ASP A 146 -3.64 -42.33 23.03
N LYS A 147 -4.80 -42.77 22.53
CA LYS A 147 -6.00 -42.98 23.36
C LYS A 147 -5.98 -44.28 24.17
N TYR A 148 -5.33 -45.34 23.66
CA TYR A 148 -5.47 -46.70 24.20
C TYR A 148 -4.17 -47.46 24.40
N GLY A 149 -3.04 -46.92 23.96
CA GLY A 149 -1.74 -47.53 24.19
C GLY A 149 -1.31 -47.36 25.64
N ARG A 150 -0.89 -48.45 26.29
CA ARG A 150 -0.11 -48.34 27.53
C ARG A 150 1.34 -48.08 27.11
N ASP A 151 1.89 -46.95 27.54
CA ASP A 151 3.24 -46.49 27.20
C ASP A 151 3.49 -46.31 25.68
N GLY A 152 2.45 -45.95 24.92
CA GLY A 152 2.54 -45.77 23.46
C GLY A 152 2.66 -47.09 22.68
N SER A 153 2.28 -48.20 23.30
CA SER A 153 2.27 -49.53 22.70
C SER A 153 0.92 -50.22 22.87
N ILE A 154 0.54 -51.04 21.88
CA ILE A 154 -0.71 -51.80 21.88
C ILE A 154 -0.48 -53.18 21.26
N LYS A 155 -1.24 -54.19 21.68
CA LYS A 155 -1.21 -55.51 21.05
C LYS A 155 -1.88 -55.45 19.67
N MET A 156 -1.36 -56.22 18.71
CA MET A 156 -1.88 -56.29 17.34
C MET A 156 -3.38 -56.63 17.31
N LEU A 157 -3.84 -57.55 18.16
CA LEU A 157 -5.27 -57.87 18.27
C LEU A 157 -6.13 -56.65 18.65
N ASP A 158 -5.67 -55.86 19.62
CA ASP A 158 -6.40 -54.70 20.12
C ASP A 158 -6.35 -53.54 19.13
N LEU A 159 -5.25 -53.41 18.39
CA LEU A 159 -5.13 -52.49 17.25
C LEU A 159 -6.17 -52.83 16.17
N LEU A 160 -6.21 -54.08 15.71
CA LEU A 160 -7.11 -54.52 14.63
C LEU A 160 -8.59 -54.36 15.01
N LYS A 161 -8.97 -54.67 16.25
CA LYS A 161 -10.34 -54.43 16.75
C LYS A 161 -10.73 -52.96 16.69
N ARG A 162 -9.80 -52.06 17.00
CA ARG A 162 -10.04 -50.61 17.03
C ARG A 162 -10.00 -49.96 15.65
N LEU A 163 -9.26 -50.55 14.73
CA LEU A 163 -9.32 -50.25 13.29
C LEU A 163 -10.60 -50.79 12.62
N GLY A 164 -11.50 -51.44 13.38
CA GLY A 164 -12.80 -51.88 12.87
C GLY A 164 -12.76 -53.19 12.08
N TYR A 165 -11.63 -53.90 12.05
CA TYR A 165 -11.60 -55.26 11.51
C TYR A 165 -12.48 -56.18 12.34
N SER A 166 -13.27 -57.03 11.68
CA SER A 166 -14.13 -58.03 12.32
C SER A 166 -13.96 -59.37 11.62
N GLY A 167 -14.06 -60.47 12.38
CA GLY A 167 -13.86 -61.83 11.86
C GLY A 167 -12.46 -62.39 12.09
N ASP A 168 -11.85 -63.01 11.07
CA ASP A 168 -10.56 -63.71 11.14
C ASP A 168 -9.37 -62.74 11.35
N TYR A 169 -9.19 -62.28 12.59
CA TYR A 169 -8.12 -61.35 12.96
C TYR A 169 -6.72 -61.86 12.58
N LEU A 170 -6.49 -63.18 12.59
CA LEU A 170 -5.22 -63.79 12.18
C LEU A 170 -4.91 -63.54 10.70
N ARG A 171 -5.93 -63.63 9.84
CA ARG A 171 -5.78 -63.36 8.41
C ARG A 171 -5.53 -61.88 8.17
N HIS A 172 -6.32 -61.02 8.81
CA HIS A 172 -6.15 -59.57 8.71
C HIS A 172 -4.80 -59.09 9.27
N ALA A 173 -4.31 -59.68 10.36
CA ALA A 173 -2.99 -59.38 10.89
C ALA A 173 -1.89 -59.72 9.87
N LYS A 174 -1.96 -60.89 9.22
CA LYS A 174 -1.00 -61.29 8.19
C LYS A 174 -1.05 -60.38 6.98
N GLU A 175 -2.23 -60.14 6.43
CA GLU A 175 -2.41 -59.25 5.29
C GLU A 175 -1.93 -57.82 5.61
N PHE A 176 -2.18 -57.32 6.82
CA PHE A 176 -1.72 -56.02 7.27
C PHE A 176 -0.19 -55.94 7.40
N LEU A 177 0.43 -56.98 7.98
CA LEU A 177 1.88 -57.05 8.16
C LEU A 177 2.60 -57.21 6.82
N GLU A 178 2.13 -58.09 5.93
CA GLU A 178 2.70 -58.29 4.59
C GLU A 178 2.59 -57.05 3.72
N ARG A 179 1.50 -56.28 3.87
CA ARG A 179 1.25 -55.09 3.06
C ARG A 179 2.08 -53.88 3.47
N TRP A 180 2.31 -53.71 4.78
CA TRP A 180 2.85 -52.45 5.32
C TRP A 180 4.19 -52.57 6.05
N PHE A 181 4.63 -53.79 6.40
CA PHE A 181 5.84 -53.99 7.20
C PHE A 181 6.90 -54.80 6.46
N VAL A 182 8.16 -54.41 6.66
CA VAL A 182 9.33 -55.17 6.19
C VAL A 182 9.92 -55.94 7.35
N ASP A 183 10.19 -57.23 7.14
CA ASP A 183 10.76 -58.10 8.15
C ASP A 183 12.25 -57.86 8.34
N GLN A 184 12.64 -57.40 9.53
CA GLN A 184 14.02 -57.23 9.96
C GLN A 184 14.39 -58.26 11.05
N GLY A 185 13.75 -59.44 11.02
CA GLY A 185 14.05 -60.57 11.89
C GLY A 185 13.18 -60.60 13.14
N ARG A 186 13.67 -60.03 14.25
CA ARG A 186 12.93 -59.99 15.54
C ARG A 186 11.89 -58.87 15.60
N ILE A 187 11.98 -57.92 14.67
CA ILE A 187 11.18 -56.71 14.63
C ILE A 187 10.71 -56.50 13.18
N LEU A 188 9.47 -56.06 13.03
CA LEU A 188 8.88 -55.63 11.76
C LEU A 188 8.83 -54.10 11.77
N VAL A 189 9.34 -53.47 10.72
CA VAL A 189 9.40 -52.00 10.62
C VAL A 189 8.58 -51.57 9.42
N SER A 190 7.70 -50.60 9.63
CA SER A 190 7.01 -49.89 8.55
C SER A 190 7.55 -48.47 8.49
N GLU A 191 8.33 -48.17 7.44
CA GLU A 191 8.81 -46.81 7.17
C GLU A 191 7.66 -45.89 6.74
N GLU A 192 6.70 -46.42 5.97
CA GLU A 192 5.52 -45.70 5.49
C GLU A 192 4.59 -45.29 6.66
N LEU A 193 4.35 -46.20 7.62
CA LEU A 193 3.50 -45.92 8.78
C LEU A 193 4.29 -45.34 9.98
N GLY A 194 5.63 -45.41 9.96
CA GLY A 194 6.47 -45.03 11.10
C GLY A 194 6.20 -45.88 12.34
N LEU A 195 5.94 -47.17 12.15
CA LEU A 195 5.57 -48.11 13.21
C LEU A 195 6.59 -49.23 13.32
N VAL A 196 6.72 -49.76 14.53
CA VAL A 196 7.56 -50.90 14.85
C VAL A 196 6.69 -51.96 15.53
N VAL A 197 6.76 -53.19 15.02
CA VAL A 197 6.08 -54.34 15.60
C VAL A 197 7.12 -55.32 16.14
N GLU A 198 7.10 -55.54 17.45
CA GLU A 198 7.97 -56.51 18.11
C GLU A 198 7.31 -57.90 18.10
N LYS A 199 8.03 -58.89 17.56
CA LYS A 199 7.57 -60.27 17.53
C LYS A 199 7.79 -60.90 18.90
N ASP A 200 6.71 -61.29 19.56
CA ASP A 200 6.79 -62.17 20.73
C ASP A 200 6.71 -63.62 20.26
N LEU A 201 7.81 -64.38 20.38
CA LEU A 201 7.89 -65.78 19.96
C LEU A 201 6.93 -66.71 20.73
N ARG A 202 6.38 -66.25 21.85
CA ARG A 202 5.42 -67.01 22.67
C ARG A 202 3.99 -66.90 22.16
N PHE A 203 3.69 -65.88 21.35
CA PHE A 203 2.36 -65.62 20.83
C PHE A 203 2.38 -65.58 19.30
N ARG A 204 1.29 -66.02 18.67
CA ARG A 204 1.09 -65.82 17.22
C ARG A 204 0.96 -64.33 16.89
N GLU A 205 0.83 -63.97 15.62
CA GLU A 205 0.87 -62.60 15.08
C GLU A 205 -0.06 -61.61 15.82
N LEU A 206 -1.13 -62.11 16.42
CA LEU A 206 -2.08 -61.34 17.24
C LEU A 206 -1.53 -60.82 18.58
N GLY A 207 -0.52 -61.48 19.13
CA GLY A 207 0.12 -61.11 20.40
C GLY A 207 1.31 -60.17 20.24
N TRP A 208 1.70 -59.84 19.01
CA TRP A 208 2.80 -58.93 18.73
C TRP A 208 2.46 -57.51 19.17
N ILE A 209 3.47 -56.75 19.58
CA ILE A 209 3.30 -55.41 20.15
C ILE A 209 3.63 -54.37 19.09
N VAL A 210 2.67 -53.51 18.79
CA VAL A 210 2.80 -52.38 17.88
C VAL A 210 3.15 -51.14 18.70
N ARG A 211 4.19 -50.41 18.30
CA ARG A 211 4.58 -49.13 18.89
C ARG A 211 5.00 -48.14 17.82
N VAL A 212 4.96 -46.85 18.15
CA VAL A 212 5.53 -45.80 17.30
C VAL A 212 7.04 -46.02 17.20
N ALA A 213 7.58 -45.95 15.97
CA ALA A 213 9.02 -45.93 15.79
C ALA A 213 9.57 -44.66 16.46
N LYS A 214 10.37 -44.81 17.52
CA LYS A 214 11.14 -43.66 18.03
C LYS A 214 12.04 -43.19 16.89
N ARG A 215 11.90 -41.93 16.47
CA ARG A 215 12.88 -41.26 15.63
C ARG A 215 14.17 -41.09 16.44
N ASP A 216 14.94 -42.17 16.57
CA ASP A 216 16.34 -42.04 16.93
C ASP A 216 17.07 -41.56 15.67
N GLU A 217 17.44 -40.28 15.66
CA GLU A 217 17.98 -39.52 14.52
C GLU A 217 19.32 -40.04 13.95
N GLU A 218 19.86 -41.17 14.40
CA GLU A 218 21.24 -41.56 14.06
C GLU A 218 21.41 -42.85 13.25
N LYS A 219 20.38 -43.69 13.03
CA LYS A 219 20.58 -45.01 12.37
C LYS A 219 20.06 -45.17 10.95
N PHE A 220 19.36 -44.18 10.39
CA PHE A 220 18.89 -44.24 9.00
C PHE A 220 19.86 -43.63 7.96
N ARG A 221 21.04 -43.15 8.37
CA ARG A 221 22.04 -42.54 7.46
C ARG A 221 23.32 -43.34 7.24
N SER A 222 23.48 -44.51 7.82
CA SER A 222 24.72 -45.29 7.70
C SER A 222 24.51 -46.66 7.09
N SER A 223 24.10 -46.70 5.82
CA SER A 223 24.40 -47.82 4.94
C SER A 223 24.32 -47.42 3.46
N GLY A 224 25.46 -46.97 2.94
CA GLY A 224 25.88 -47.18 1.55
C GLY A 224 25.31 -46.22 0.50
N ILE A 225 26.12 -45.27 0.06
CA ILE A 225 26.85 -45.33 -1.22
C ILE A 225 28.14 -44.52 -1.01
N THR A 226 29.24 -45.22 -0.80
CA THR A 226 30.58 -44.72 -1.10
C THR A 226 30.89 -45.13 -2.54
N GLU A 227 30.52 -44.27 -3.50
CA GLU A 227 31.29 -44.17 -4.76
C GLU A 227 32.49 -43.30 -4.40
N GLY A 228 33.72 -43.79 -4.41
CA GLY A 228 34.31 -44.48 -5.55
C GLY A 228 35.30 -43.50 -6.16
N VAL A 229 36.38 -43.22 -5.43
CA VAL A 229 37.59 -42.59 -5.96
C VAL A 229 38.11 -43.49 -7.08
N VAL A 230 38.13 -42.99 -8.31
CA VAL A 230 38.95 -43.54 -9.38
C VAL A 230 39.76 -42.38 -9.97
N ALA A 231 41.04 -42.68 -10.13
CA ALA A 231 42.15 -41.90 -10.65
C ALA A 231 41.85 -41.01 -11.88
#